data_AF-A0A383V6X8-F1
#
_entry.id   AF-A0A383V6X8-F1
#
_cell.length_a   1.000
_cell.length_b   1.000
_cell.length_c   1.000
_cell.angle_alpha   90.00
_cell.angle_beta   90.00
_cell.angle_gamma   90.00
#
_symmetry.space_group_name_H-M   'P 1'
#
loop_
_entity.id
_entity.type
_entity.pdbx_description
1 polymer ?
#
loop_
_entity_poly.entity_id
_entity_poly.type
_entity_poly.pdbx_seq_one_letter_code
_entity_poly.pdbx_strand_id
1 'polypeptide(L)'
;MRKTTWQCSSNSSSGAGAPTGASTPAGAAAATAAPAAAAAVAAATPPEVLAAWKLLKEFTRMEIKGTAQQYLGSASGRAQLRDALMLVYSQPCVEEAWACEPPPDVLMGVVASDSRLGVRALRDWCEALGLPYLQPENRVQGAASIAAVQGAVYLKYNSRTQLCYISLYQGRDRGVLLQLGQGELLGHFPLGLFDEAMAKPAPSL
;
A
#
# COMPACT_ATOMS: atom_id res chain seq x y z
N MET A 1 3.89 23.77 12.13
CA MET A 1 3.82 22.54 11.31
C MET A 1 4.38 21.38 12.14
N ARG A 2 3.53 20.48 12.65
CA ARG A 2 3.98 19.32 13.43
C ARG A 2 4.26 18.18 12.44
N LYS A 3 5.51 17.71 12.38
CA LYS A 3 5.86 16.49 11.62
C LYS A 3 5.29 15.31 12.39
N THR A 4 4.21 14.71 11.90
CA THR A 4 3.70 13.44 12.42
C THR A 4 4.60 12.34 11.87
N THR A 5 5.70 12.06 12.57
CA THR A 5 6.59 10.94 12.23
C THR A 5 5.87 9.65 12.60
N TRP A 6 5.52 8.84 11.61
CA TRP A 6 4.99 7.50 11.82
C TRP A 6 6.13 6.57 12.26
N GLN A 7 6.22 6.30 13.56
CA GLN A 7 7.20 5.37 14.11
C GLN A 7 6.58 3.98 14.19
N CYS A 8 7.03 3.07 13.34
CA CYS A 8 6.61 1.68 13.33
C CYS A 8 7.38 0.94 14.44
N SER A 9 6.77 0.71 15.60
CA SER A 9 7.35 -0.10 16.66
C SER A 9 7.42 -1.57 16.22
N SER A 10 8.61 -2.06 15.90
CA SER A 10 8.88 -3.49 15.72
C SER A 10 8.95 -4.16 17.08
N ASN A 11 8.03 -5.10 17.34
CA ASN A 11 8.07 -5.92 18.55
C ASN A 11 8.85 -7.21 18.24
N SER A 12 10.10 -7.30 18.70
CA SER A 12 10.95 -8.48 18.56
C SER A 12 10.71 -9.41 19.73
N SER A 13 10.03 -10.53 19.52
CA SER A 13 9.93 -11.61 20.51
C SER A 13 11.06 -12.62 20.29
N SER A 14 12.04 -12.62 21.18
CA SER A 14 13.11 -13.62 21.26
C SER A 14 12.57 -14.91 21.88
N GLY A 15 12.60 -16.01 21.15
CA GLY A 15 12.31 -17.36 21.65
C GLY A 15 13.48 -18.29 21.32
N ALA A 16 14.24 -18.67 22.34
CA ALA A 16 15.36 -19.59 22.25
C ALA A 16 14.89 -21.07 22.33
N GLY A 17 15.51 -21.94 21.56
CA GLY A 17 15.36 -23.40 21.69
C GLY A 17 16.05 -24.16 20.56
N ALA A 18 17.26 -24.67 20.81
CA ALA A 18 17.92 -25.73 20.03
C ALA A 18 17.60 -27.10 20.67
N PRO A 19 17.73 -28.25 19.96
CA PRO A 19 19.06 -28.84 19.84
C PRO A 19 19.39 -29.58 18.51
N THR A 20 20.70 -29.81 18.44
CA THR A 20 21.59 -30.56 17.54
C THR A 20 21.14 -31.88 16.92
N GLY A 21 21.56 -32.09 15.65
CA GLY A 21 21.68 -33.40 15.01
C GLY A 21 22.60 -33.39 13.77
N ALA A 22 23.68 -34.18 13.85
CA ALA A 22 24.65 -34.70 12.86
C ALA A 22 24.22 -34.80 11.36
N SER A 23 25.04 -34.97 10.32
CA SER A 23 26.48 -34.92 9.98
C SER A 23 26.59 -35.38 8.50
N THR A 24 27.71 -35.06 7.82
CA THR A 24 28.31 -35.73 6.62
C THR A 24 27.90 -35.24 5.19
N PRO A 25 28.71 -35.48 4.12
CA PRO A 25 29.66 -34.47 3.61
C PRO A 25 29.64 -34.25 2.06
N ALA A 26 30.43 -33.27 1.64
CA ALA A 26 31.22 -33.17 0.39
C ALA A 26 30.57 -33.54 -0.95
N GLY A 27 30.31 -32.52 -1.79
CA GLY A 27 30.01 -32.69 -3.21
C GLY A 27 30.33 -31.44 -4.03
N ALA A 28 31.39 -31.54 -4.84
CA ALA A 28 31.66 -30.88 -6.11
C ALA A 28 31.56 -29.34 -6.23
N ALA A 29 32.74 -28.71 -6.32
CA ALA A 29 32.91 -27.37 -6.88
C ALA A 29 32.64 -27.40 -8.39
N ALA A 30 31.56 -26.75 -8.83
CA ALA A 30 31.34 -26.39 -10.22
C ALA A 30 31.57 -24.88 -10.39
N ALA A 31 32.49 -24.54 -11.28
CA ALA A 31 32.85 -23.17 -11.61
C ALA A 31 31.66 -22.43 -12.22
N THR A 32 31.09 -21.49 -11.47
CA THR A 32 30.02 -20.62 -11.94
C THR A 32 30.60 -19.54 -12.85
N ALA A 33 30.37 -19.68 -14.16
CA ALA A 33 30.65 -18.63 -15.12
C ALA A 33 29.82 -17.39 -14.76
N ALA A 34 30.51 -16.26 -14.56
CA ALA A 34 29.88 -14.97 -14.30
C ALA A 34 28.92 -14.61 -15.45
N PRO A 35 27.64 -14.34 -15.18
CA PRO A 35 26.74 -13.86 -16.22
C PRO A 35 27.21 -12.48 -16.66
N ALA A 36 27.51 -12.34 -17.95
CA ALA A 36 27.77 -11.08 -18.59
C ALA A 36 26.59 -10.14 -18.33
N ALA A 37 26.82 -9.12 -17.51
CA ALA A 37 25.86 -8.07 -17.21
C ALA A 37 25.52 -7.34 -18.52
N ALA A 38 24.43 -7.74 -19.15
CA ALA A 38 23.79 -6.95 -20.19
C ALA A 38 23.33 -5.65 -19.53
N ALA A 39 24.10 -4.58 -19.77
CA ALA A 39 23.73 -3.22 -19.40
C ALA A 39 22.48 -2.85 -20.21
N ALA A 40 21.31 -3.18 -19.66
CA ALA A 40 20.04 -2.69 -20.17
C ALA A 40 20.08 -1.16 -20.02
N VAL A 41 20.18 -0.48 -21.16
CA VAL A 41 20.02 0.97 -21.23
C VAL A 41 18.65 1.28 -20.62
N ALA A 42 18.64 1.92 -19.45
CA ALA A 42 17.41 2.31 -18.78
C ALA A 42 16.60 3.16 -19.76
N ALA A 43 15.48 2.61 -20.26
CA ALA A 43 14.58 3.36 -21.11
C ALA A 43 14.08 4.56 -20.32
N ALA A 44 14.14 5.75 -20.94
CA ALA A 44 13.64 6.96 -20.31
C ALA A 44 12.16 6.80 -19.93
N THR A 45 11.80 7.19 -18.71
CA THR A 45 10.41 7.16 -18.24
C THR A 45 9.51 7.99 -19.18
N PRO A 46 8.38 7.45 -19.66
CA PRO A 46 7.48 8.20 -20.53
C PRO A 46 6.97 9.50 -19.88
N PRO A 47 6.81 10.60 -20.65
CA PRO A 47 6.42 11.89 -20.11
C PRO A 47 5.03 11.87 -19.43
N GLU A 48 4.11 11.02 -19.87
CA GLU A 48 2.80 10.82 -19.26
C GLU A 48 2.88 10.20 -17.86
N VAL A 49 3.82 9.29 -17.63
CA VAL A 49 4.07 8.67 -16.31
C VAL A 49 4.62 9.73 -15.35
N LEU A 50 5.56 10.57 -15.82
CA LEU A 50 6.08 11.70 -15.05
C LEU A 50 4.98 12.72 -14.70
N ALA A 51 4.08 13.01 -15.64
CA ALA A 51 2.93 13.88 -15.41
C ALA A 51 1.97 13.30 -14.37
N ALA A 52 1.71 11.99 -14.42
CA ALA A 52 0.88 11.29 -13.44
C ALA A 52 1.51 11.32 -12.03
N TRP A 53 2.80 11.04 -11.91
CA TRP A 53 3.53 11.18 -10.64
C TRP A 53 3.43 12.60 -10.08
N LYS A 54 3.66 13.61 -10.93
CA LYS A 54 3.54 15.02 -10.52
C LYS A 54 2.13 15.34 -10.01
N LEU A 55 1.10 14.84 -10.68
CA LEU A 55 -0.29 15.02 -10.29
C LEU A 55 -0.57 14.39 -8.92
N LEU A 56 -0.18 13.13 -8.70
CA LEU A 56 -0.41 12.44 -7.43
C LEU A 56 0.35 13.08 -6.26
N LYS A 57 1.58 13.52 -6.49
CA LYS A 57 2.37 14.26 -5.50
C LYS A 57 1.73 15.61 -5.17
N GLU A 58 1.21 16.31 -6.18
CA GLU A 58 0.52 17.57 -5.97
C GLU A 58 -0.79 17.38 -5.19
N PHE A 59 -1.59 16.40 -5.58
CA PHE A 59 -2.79 16.01 -4.84
C PHE A 59 -2.48 15.72 -3.37
N THR A 60 -1.48 14.88 -3.10
CA THR A 60 -1.02 14.52 -1.74
C THR A 60 -0.67 15.76 -0.93
N ARG A 61 0.11 16.68 -1.53
CA ARG A 61 0.49 17.96 -0.90
C ARG A 61 -0.72 18.85 -0.61
N MET A 62 -1.69 18.91 -1.52
CA MET A 62 -2.90 19.71 -1.36
C MET A 62 -3.85 19.11 -0.33
N GLU A 63 -3.94 17.78 -0.25
CA GLU A 63 -4.80 17.07 0.68
C GLU A 63 -4.32 17.26 2.12
N ILE A 64 -3.02 17.17 2.36
CA ILE A 64 -2.41 17.49 3.65
C ILE A 64 -2.74 18.93 4.10
N LYS A 65 -2.95 19.85 3.14
CA LYS A 65 -3.34 21.24 3.40
C LYS A 65 -4.86 21.45 3.48
N GLY A 66 -5.68 20.43 3.20
CA GLY A 66 -7.14 20.55 3.11
C GLY A 66 -7.63 21.36 1.91
N THR A 67 -6.87 21.37 0.80
CA THR A 67 -7.16 22.19 -0.41
C THR A 67 -7.36 21.35 -1.66
N ALA A 68 -7.37 20.01 -1.58
CA ALA A 68 -7.51 19.14 -2.73
C ALA A 68 -8.93 19.06 -3.32
N GLN A 69 -9.87 19.88 -2.83
CA GLN A 69 -11.27 19.88 -3.27
C GLN A 69 -11.44 20.08 -4.78
N GLN A 70 -10.49 20.75 -5.45
CA GLN A 70 -10.52 20.87 -6.91
C GLN A 70 -10.45 19.51 -7.64
N TYR A 71 -9.75 18.52 -7.07
CA TYR A 71 -9.68 17.18 -7.62
C TYR A 71 -10.88 16.33 -7.20
N LEU A 72 -11.37 16.53 -5.97
CA LEU A 72 -12.41 15.67 -5.38
C LEU A 72 -13.83 16.14 -5.68
N GLY A 73 -14.03 17.42 -5.98
CA GLY A 73 -15.33 18.05 -6.16
C GLY A 73 -16.05 17.68 -7.45
N SER A 74 -15.37 17.04 -8.40
CA SER A 74 -15.95 16.62 -9.68
C SER A 74 -15.65 15.15 -9.99
N ALA A 75 -16.55 14.49 -10.73
CA ALA A 75 -16.34 13.11 -11.18
C ALA A 75 -15.13 12.99 -12.11
N SER A 76 -14.90 13.99 -12.97
CA SER A 76 -13.74 14.04 -13.86
C SER A 76 -12.42 14.16 -13.10
N GLY A 77 -12.36 14.96 -12.03
CA GLY A 77 -11.15 15.08 -11.21
C GLY A 77 -10.81 13.78 -10.49
N ARG A 78 -11.81 13.06 -9.99
CA ARG A 78 -11.62 11.74 -9.37
C ARG A 78 -11.22 10.67 -10.40
N ALA A 79 -11.78 10.71 -11.60
CA ALA A 79 -11.34 9.86 -12.71
C ALA A 79 -9.87 10.12 -13.07
N GLN A 80 -9.47 11.39 -13.18
CA GLN A 80 -8.08 11.76 -13.45
C GLN A 80 -7.11 11.24 -12.37
N LEU A 81 -7.50 11.29 -11.09
CA LEU A 81 -6.72 10.70 -10.00
C LEU A 81 -6.59 9.18 -10.13
N ARG A 82 -7.69 8.48 -10.43
CA ARG A 82 -7.66 7.03 -10.68
C ARG A 82 -6.71 6.68 -11.83
N ASP A 83 -6.86 7.36 -12.96
CA ASP A 83 -6.09 7.06 -14.16
C ASP A 83 -4.59 7.31 -13.93
N ALA A 84 -4.25 8.42 -13.27
CA ALA A 84 -2.87 8.71 -12.86
C ALA A 84 -2.31 7.63 -11.92
N LEU A 85 -3.10 7.18 -10.95
CA LEU A 85 -2.71 6.14 -9.99
C LEU A 85 -2.47 4.80 -10.69
N MET A 86 -3.36 4.37 -11.57
CA MET A 86 -3.22 3.13 -12.34
C MET A 86 -2.02 3.18 -13.29
N LEU A 87 -1.78 4.33 -13.92
CA LEU A 87 -0.61 4.54 -14.78
C LEU A 87 0.68 4.42 -13.97
N VAL A 88 0.75 5.09 -12.82
CA VAL A 88 1.91 5.05 -11.92
C VAL A 88 2.11 3.65 -11.33
N TYR A 89 1.04 2.92 -11.01
CA TYR A 89 1.12 1.56 -10.50
C TYR A 89 1.65 0.57 -11.55
N SER A 90 1.22 0.68 -12.81
CA SER A 90 1.69 -0.17 -13.90
C SER A 90 3.12 0.16 -14.35
N GLN A 91 3.57 1.39 -14.12
CA GLN A 91 4.89 1.89 -14.49
C GLN A 91 5.50 2.70 -13.33
N PRO A 92 5.87 2.05 -12.21
CA PRO A 92 6.47 2.75 -11.07
C PRO A 92 7.77 3.42 -11.54
N CYS A 93 7.89 4.72 -11.29
CA CYS A 93 9.05 5.48 -11.76
C CYS A 93 10.29 5.08 -10.95
N VAL A 94 11.36 4.77 -11.66
CA VAL A 94 12.67 4.47 -11.11
C VAL A 94 13.59 5.62 -11.55
N GLU A 95 13.57 6.74 -10.83
CA GLU A 95 14.50 7.85 -11.10
C GLU A 95 15.95 7.47 -10.77
N GLU A 96 16.15 6.43 -9.95
CA GLU A 96 17.46 5.92 -9.55
C GLU A 96 17.55 4.45 -9.95
N ALA A 97 18.51 4.12 -10.81
CA ALA A 97 18.76 2.88 -11.57
C ALA A 97 18.69 1.49 -10.87
N TRP A 98 17.98 1.36 -9.75
CA TRP A 98 17.64 0.12 -9.08
C TRP A 98 16.33 -0.40 -9.66
N ALA A 99 16.42 -1.42 -10.52
CA ALA A 99 15.28 -2.07 -11.14
C ALA A 99 14.18 -2.37 -10.10
N CYS A 100 13.06 -1.64 -10.17
CA CYS A 100 11.81 -2.11 -9.58
C CYS A 100 11.18 -3.03 -10.61
N GLU A 101 11.20 -4.34 -10.36
CA GLU A 101 10.42 -5.28 -11.17
C GLU A 101 8.93 -4.98 -10.96
N PRO A 102 8.16 -4.71 -12.03
CA PRO A 102 6.71 -4.58 -11.92
C PRO A 102 6.06 -5.96 -11.68
N PRO A 103 4.97 -6.03 -10.90
CA PRO A 103 4.34 -4.93 -10.17
C PRO A 103 5.12 -4.54 -8.90
N PRO A 104 5.12 -3.25 -8.51
CA PRO A 104 5.80 -2.83 -7.28
C PRO A 104 5.09 -3.40 -6.06
N ASP A 105 5.86 -3.66 -5.00
CA ASP A 105 5.26 -3.98 -3.70
C ASP A 105 4.43 -2.80 -3.20
N VAL A 106 3.22 -3.10 -2.72
CA VAL A 106 2.26 -2.12 -2.26
C VAL A 106 2.16 -2.18 -0.75
N LEU A 107 2.44 -1.04 -0.12
CA LEU A 107 2.09 -0.79 1.27
C LEU A 107 0.90 0.17 1.30
N MET A 108 -0.19 -0.26 1.89
CA MET A 108 -1.43 0.51 1.94
C MET A 108 -1.89 0.70 3.38
N GLY A 109 -2.29 1.94 3.69
CA GLY A 109 -2.90 2.32 4.96
C GLY A 109 -4.30 2.87 4.72
N VAL A 110 -5.35 2.21 5.22
CA VAL A 110 -6.74 2.67 5.07
C VAL A 110 -7.22 3.24 6.41
N VAL A 111 -7.64 4.50 6.40
CA VAL A 111 -8.16 5.20 7.57
C VAL A 111 -9.65 5.49 7.36
N ALA A 112 -10.51 4.85 8.15
CA ALA A 112 -11.96 4.91 7.97
C ALA A 112 -12.70 5.23 9.28
N SER A 113 -13.95 5.69 9.17
CA SER A 113 -14.78 6.01 10.32
C SER A 113 -15.34 4.77 11.04
N ASP A 114 -15.35 3.61 10.38
CA ASP A 114 -15.78 2.33 10.91
C ASP A 114 -15.12 1.16 10.16
N SER A 115 -15.18 -0.04 10.74
CA SER A 115 -14.56 -1.24 10.18
C SER A 115 -15.16 -1.69 8.85
N ARG A 116 -16.47 -1.51 8.63
CA ARG A 116 -17.14 -1.90 7.38
C ARG A 116 -16.65 -1.07 6.21
N LEU A 117 -16.57 0.24 6.40
CA LEU A 117 -16.08 1.14 5.37
C LEU A 117 -14.59 0.91 5.07
N GLY A 118 -13.79 0.67 6.10
CA GLY A 118 -12.37 0.36 5.94
C GLY A 118 -12.12 -0.93 5.15
N VAL A 119 -12.81 -2.02 5.52
CA VAL A 119 -12.64 -3.32 4.83
C VAL A 119 -13.20 -3.29 3.41
N ARG A 120 -14.30 -2.57 3.17
CA ARG A 120 -14.81 -2.31 1.82
C ARG A 120 -13.75 -1.62 0.96
N ALA A 121 -13.21 -0.50 1.45
CA ALA A 121 -12.17 0.24 0.73
C ALA A 121 -10.96 -0.66 0.45
N LEU A 122 -10.47 -1.42 1.44
CA LEU A 122 -9.38 -2.37 1.25
C LEU A 122 -9.66 -3.36 0.10
N ARG A 123 -10.84 -3.98 0.07
CA ARG A 123 -11.25 -4.89 -1.01
C ARG A 123 -11.22 -4.19 -2.36
N ASP A 124 -11.87 -3.03 -2.47
CA ASP A 124 -12.03 -2.33 -3.75
C ASP A 124 -10.67 -1.86 -4.30
N TRP A 125 -9.77 -1.44 -3.42
CA TRP A 125 -8.39 -1.08 -3.77
C TRP A 125 -7.56 -2.30 -4.17
N CYS A 126 -7.63 -3.42 -3.44
CA CYS A 126 -6.97 -4.66 -3.83
C CYS A 126 -7.43 -5.13 -5.21
N GLU A 127 -8.75 -5.14 -5.46
CA GLU A 127 -9.33 -5.55 -6.74
C GLU A 127 -8.87 -4.65 -7.89
N ALA A 128 -8.92 -3.33 -7.71
CA ALA A 128 -8.50 -2.37 -8.74
C ALA A 128 -7.02 -2.51 -9.11
N LEU A 129 -6.17 -2.81 -8.14
CA LEU A 129 -4.73 -3.00 -8.34
C LEU A 129 -4.34 -4.44 -8.72
N GLY A 130 -5.31 -5.36 -8.81
CA GLY A 130 -5.01 -6.78 -9.07
C GLY A 130 -4.22 -7.48 -7.95
N LEU A 131 -4.33 -6.99 -6.72
CA LEU A 131 -3.67 -7.53 -5.54
C LEU A 131 -4.55 -8.59 -4.85
N PRO A 132 -3.96 -9.60 -4.19
CA PRO A 132 -4.73 -10.54 -3.39
C PRO A 132 -5.39 -9.80 -2.22
N TYR A 133 -6.71 -9.94 -2.11
CA TYR A 133 -7.45 -9.47 -0.95
C TYR A 133 -7.15 -10.38 0.25
N LEU A 134 -6.83 -9.76 1.38
CA LEU A 134 -6.60 -10.44 2.65
C LEU A 134 -7.60 -9.92 3.67
N GLN A 135 -8.25 -10.84 4.39
CA GLN A 135 -9.06 -10.47 5.54
C GLN A 135 -8.15 -9.93 6.65
N PRO A 136 -8.40 -8.73 7.20
CA PRO A 136 -7.52 -8.16 8.22
C PRO A 136 -7.56 -8.94 9.54
N GLU A 137 -6.40 -9.15 10.15
CA GLU A 137 -6.30 -9.62 11.53
C GLU A 137 -6.82 -8.55 12.50
N ASN A 138 -7.72 -8.93 13.43
CA ASN A 138 -8.22 -8.02 14.45
C ASN A 138 -7.20 -7.81 15.58
N ARG A 139 -6.68 -6.58 15.71
CA ARG A 139 -5.76 -6.19 16.80
C ARG A 139 -6.40 -5.31 17.87
N VAL A 140 -7.73 -5.17 17.85
CA VAL A 140 -8.45 -4.38 18.83
C VAL A 140 -8.76 -5.26 20.06
N GLN A 141 -8.15 -4.93 21.19
CA GLN A 141 -8.40 -5.63 22.45
C GLN A 141 -9.88 -5.53 22.84
N GLY A 142 -10.48 -6.65 23.23
CA GLY A 142 -11.88 -6.73 23.66
C GLY A 142 -12.91 -6.84 22.52
N ALA A 143 -12.51 -6.70 21.25
CA ALA A 143 -13.40 -6.95 20.12
C ALA A 143 -13.33 -8.43 19.71
N ALA A 144 -14.45 -9.15 19.77
CA ALA A 144 -14.51 -10.57 19.41
C ALA A 144 -14.32 -10.82 17.89
N SER A 145 -14.65 -9.83 17.06
CA SER A 145 -14.51 -9.87 15.60
C SER A 145 -14.30 -8.47 15.03
N ILE A 146 -13.95 -8.37 13.74
CA ILE A 146 -13.83 -7.08 13.04
C ILE A 146 -15.18 -6.34 13.02
N ALA A 147 -16.29 -7.08 12.88
CA ALA A 147 -17.63 -6.53 12.92
C ALA A 147 -17.99 -5.91 14.29
N ALA A 148 -17.34 -6.34 15.37
CA ALA A 148 -17.53 -5.82 16.72
C ALA A 148 -16.66 -4.59 17.03
N VAL A 149 -15.72 -4.22 16.16
CA VAL A 149 -14.88 -3.02 16.34
C VAL A 149 -15.74 -1.77 16.14
N GLN A 150 -15.84 -0.93 17.18
CA GLN A 150 -16.61 0.31 17.15
C GLN A 150 -15.68 1.53 17.03
N GLY A 151 -16.10 2.49 16.20
CA GLY A 151 -15.37 3.74 15.99
C GLY A 151 -14.39 3.69 14.81
N ALA A 152 -13.57 4.75 14.70
CA ALA A 152 -12.63 4.90 13.60
C ALA A 152 -11.50 3.88 13.67
N VAL A 153 -11.06 3.44 12.49
CA VAL A 153 -10.10 2.35 12.33
C VAL A 153 -8.97 2.73 11.39
N TYR A 154 -7.84 2.08 11.61
CA TYR A 154 -6.71 2.04 10.70
C TYR A 154 -6.47 0.60 10.27
N LEU A 155 -6.40 0.36 8.98
CA LEU A 155 -6.01 -0.91 8.39
C LEU A 155 -4.64 -0.75 7.74
N LYS A 156 -3.76 -1.73 7.95
CA LYS A 156 -2.50 -1.85 7.23
C LYS A 156 -2.56 -3.07 6.33
N TYR A 157 -2.10 -2.92 5.09
CA TYR A 157 -1.95 -4.00 4.12
C TYR A 157 -0.56 -3.92 3.50
N ASN A 158 0.14 -5.05 3.38
CA ASN A 158 1.44 -5.15 2.73
C ASN A 158 1.41 -6.31 1.73
N SER A 159 1.52 -6.03 0.43
CA SER A 159 1.47 -7.05 -0.61
C SER A 159 2.71 -7.97 -0.61
N ARG A 160 3.85 -7.50 -0.12
CA ARG A 160 5.08 -8.31 -0.06
C ARG A 160 4.99 -9.35 1.04
N THR A 161 4.69 -8.91 2.27
CA THR A 161 4.69 -9.78 3.44
C THR A 161 3.34 -10.45 3.70
N GLN A 162 2.32 -10.11 2.90
CA GLN A 162 0.92 -10.53 3.10
C GLN A 162 0.40 -10.21 4.52
N LEU A 163 0.95 -9.16 5.14
CA LEU A 163 0.51 -8.69 6.45
C LEU A 163 -0.73 -7.81 6.25
N CYS A 164 -1.84 -8.18 6.89
CA CYS A 164 -3.04 -7.36 6.91
C CYS A 164 -3.67 -7.33 8.31
N TYR A 165 -3.87 -6.14 8.89
CA TYR A 165 -4.49 -6.01 10.21
C TYR A 165 -5.31 -4.74 10.35
N ILE A 166 -6.22 -4.74 11.33
CA ILE A 166 -7.05 -3.60 11.74
C ILE A 166 -6.77 -3.21 13.20
N SER A 167 -6.72 -1.91 13.47
CA SER A 167 -6.61 -1.32 14.81
C SER A 167 -7.52 -0.10 14.96
N LEU A 168 -7.79 0.33 16.20
CA LEU A 168 -8.48 1.60 16.44
C LEU A 168 -7.61 2.79 15.99
N TYR A 169 -8.25 3.82 15.47
CA TYR A 169 -7.60 5.05 15.02
C TYR A 169 -8.24 6.26 15.69
N GLN A 170 -7.42 7.01 16.44
CA GLN A 170 -7.86 8.20 17.19
C GLN A 170 -7.65 9.50 16.41
N GLY A 171 -7.01 9.43 15.24
CA GLY A 171 -6.74 10.61 14.42
C GLY A 171 -7.97 11.10 13.65
N ARG A 172 -7.79 12.26 13.02
CA ARG A 172 -8.86 12.95 12.28
C ARG A 172 -8.87 12.63 10.79
N ASP A 173 -7.77 12.12 10.26
CA ASP A 173 -7.60 11.89 8.83
C ASP A 173 -8.50 10.73 8.35
N ARG A 174 -8.87 10.73 7.07
CA ARG A 174 -9.66 9.67 6.43
C ARG A 174 -9.16 9.48 5.01
N GLY A 175 -9.25 8.26 4.51
CA GLY A 175 -8.83 7.91 3.16
C GLY A 175 -7.78 6.82 3.12
N VAL A 176 -7.14 6.67 1.97
CA VAL A 176 -6.15 5.62 1.68
C VAL A 176 -4.80 6.25 1.41
N LEU A 177 -3.79 5.78 2.12
CA LEU A 177 -2.38 6.05 1.86
C LEU A 177 -1.81 4.87 1.07
N LEU A 178 -1.05 5.17 0.01
CA LEU A 178 -0.45 4.18 -0.87
C LEU A 178 1.04 4.48 -1.02
N GLN A 179 1.88 3.48 -0.77
CA GLN A 179 3.30 3.52 -1.06
C GLN A 179 3.62 2.38 -2.04
N LEU A 180 4.32 2.73 -3.12
CA LEU A 180 4.71 1.83 -4.19
C LEU A 180 6.22 1.58 -4.12
N GLY A 181 6.63 0.34 -3.88
CA GLY A 181 8.02 -0.06 -3.65
C GLY A 181 8.64 0.72 -2.49
N GLN A 182 9.86 1.21 -2.72
CA GLN A 182 10.60 2.10 -1.81
C GLN A 182 10.25 3.58 -2.00
N GLY A 183 9.23 3.88 -2.82
CA GLY A 183 8.85 5.23 -3.19
C GLY A 183 8.19 6.03 -2.06
N GLU A 184 7.79 7.24 -2.42
CA GLU A 184 7.07 8.16 -1.53
C GLU A 184 5.65 7.68 -1.22
N LEU A 185 5.16 8.09 -0.05
CA LEU A 185 3.77 7.85 0.37
C LEU A 185 2.82 8.84 -0.32
N LEU A 186 1.81 8.34 -1.01
CA LEU A 186 0.79 9.10 -1.71
C LEU A 186 -0.55 9.03 -0.97
N GLY A 187 -1.34 10.12 -0.98
CA GLY A 187 -2.69 10.17 -0.39
C GLY A 187 -2.92 11.36 0.56
N HIS A 188 -4.00 11.41 1.35
CA HIS A 188 -5.05 10.39 1.50
C HIS A 188 -6.02 10.39 0.31
N PHE A 189 -6.12 9.29 -0.40
CA PHE A 189 -7.11 9.13 -1.46
C PHE A 189 -8.51 8.82 -0.89
N PRO A 190 -9.59 9.14 -1.61
CA PRO A 190 -10.95 8.77 -1.18
C PRO A 190 -11.11 7.26 -0.94
N LEU A 191 -11.81 6.89 0.14
CA LEU A 191 -12.08 5.48 0.46
C LEU A 191 -12.81 4.75 -0.67
N GLY A 192 -13.77 5.41 -1.30
CA GLY A 192 -14.53 4.91 -2.44
C GLY A 192 -13.96 5.31 -3.80
N LEU A 193 -12.66 5.59 -3.93
CA LEU A 193 -12.08 6.06 -5.20
C LEU A 193 -12.43 5.12 -6.39
N PHE A 194 -12.48 3.80 -6.15
CA PHE A 194 -12.80 2.76 -7.14
C PHE A 194 -14.25 2.22 -7.08
N ASP A 195 -15.07 2.67 -6.13
CA ASP A 195 -16.51 2.34 -6.01
C ASP A 195 -17.26 3.54 -5.41
N GLU A 196 -17.31 4.64 -6.18
CA GLU A 196 -17.84 5.91 -5.68
C GLU A 196 -19.32 5.84 -5.30
N ALA A 197 -20.07 5.01 -6.01
CA ALA A 197 -21.50 4.81 -5.79
C ALA A 197 -21.79 3.81 -4.66
N MET A 198 -20.76 3.21 -4.05
CA MET A 198 -20.88 2.08 -3.12
C MET A 198 -21.75 0.95 -3.70
N ALA A 199 -21.65 0.74 -5.01
CA ALA A 199 -22.53 -0.17 -5.75
C ALA A 199 -22.27 -1.63 -5.37
N LYS A 200 -21.03 -1.95 -4.96
CA LYS A 200 -20.70 -3.31 -4.51
C LYS A 200 -21.36 -3.57 -3.14
N PRO A 201 -21.78 -4.80 -2.83
CA PRO A 201 -22.27 -5.12 -1.48
C PRO A 201 -21.16 -4.95 -0.45
N ALA A 202 -21.53 -4.77 0.83
CA ALA A 202 -20.54 -4.74 1.90
C ALA A 202 -19.88 -6.14 2.04
N PRO A 203 -18.57 -6.21 2.31
CA PRO A 203 -17.92 -7.49 2.60
C PRO A 203 -18.51 -8.12 3.86
N SER A 204 -18.64 -9.45 3.86
CA SER A 204 -19.01 -10.21 5.07
C SER A 204 -17.86 -10.12 6.08
N LEU A 205 -18.15 -9.59 7.28
CA LEU A 205 -17.20 -9.41 8.38
C LEU A 205 -17.50 -10.34 9.55
#